data_AF-A0AAE1GYE5-F1
#
_entry.id   AF-A0AAE1GYE5-F1
#
_cell.length_a   1.000
_cell.length_b   1.000
_cell.length_c   1.000
_cell.angle_alpha   90.00
_cell.angle_beta   90.00
_cell.angle_gamma   90.00
#
_symmetry.space_group_name_H-M   'P 1'
#
loop_
_entity.id
_entity.type
_entity.pdbx_description
1 polymer ?
#
loop_
_entity_poly.entity_id
_entity_poly.type
_entity_poly.pdbx_seq_one_letter_code
_entity_poly.pdbx_strand_id
1 'polypeptide(L)'
;MYFLSGKKRKRSTSKRAVNEIQFDGPMFAFKDTDKGAVKLVEDRDVYINEKVLKKAKSSCCSPSHLTRFLTRAVFTSEAKGSCSVSGKPSLVKGQVVAEVRTKLDQEGVEAILEYVEHRSSKKGWRVPTASAIKQYMANVLCEERAKLRLADESSAD
;
A
#
# COMPACT_ATOMS: atom_id res chain seq x y z
N MET A 1 27.06 -38.67 35.18
CA MET A 1 26.87 -37.62 34.16
C MET A 1 26.53 -38.31 32.84
N TYR A 2 25.37 -38.04 32.24
CA TYR A 2 24.98 -38.63 30.95
C TYR A 2 24.84 -37.51 29.90
N PHE A 3 25.66 -37.56 28.86
CA PHE A 3 25.55 -36.68 27.70
C PHE A 3 24.58 -37.30 26.69
N LEU A 4 23.39 -36.71 26.52
CA LEU A 4 22.48 -37.05 25.42
C LEU A 4 22.84 -36.21 24.18
N SER A 5 23.49 -36.86 23.22
CA SER A 5 23.76 -36.32 21.88
C SER A 5 22.45 -36.17 21.09
N GLY A 6 21.87 -34.96 21.10
CA GLY A 6 20.74 -34.60 20.24
C GLY A 6 21.15 -34.46 18.77
N LYS A 7 20.80 -35.45 17.94
CA LYS A 7 20.92 -35.38 16.47
C LYS A 7 20.11 -34.20 15.93
N LYS A 8 20.78 -33.13 15.48
CA LYS A 8 20.16 -32.01 14.77
C LYS A 8 19.60 -32.49 13.42
N ARG A 9 18.28 -32.60 13.32
CA ARG A 9 17.57 -32.84 12.04
C ARG A 9 17.84 -31.66 11.10
N LYS A 10 18.58 -31.89 10.02
CA LYS A 10 18.70 -30.94 8.90
C LYS A 10 17.32 -30.79 8.25
N ARG A 11 16.64 -29.67 8.51
CA ARG A 11 15.42 -29.30 7.78
C ARG A 11 15.83 -28.96 6.34
N SER A 12 15.46 -29.80 5.38
CA SER A 12 15.56 -29.47 3.97
C SER A 12 14.63 -28.30 3.67
N THR A 13 15.18 -27.11 3.48
CA THR A 13 14.43 -25.96 2.97
C THR A 13 14.18 -26.20 1.48
N SER A 14 13.09 -26.87 1.16
CA SER A 14 12.53 -26.85 -0.19
C SER A 14 12.25 -25.39 -0.54
N LYS A 15 13.04 -24.80 -1.43
CA LYS A 15 12.76 -23.47 -2.00
C LYS A 15 11.42 -23.58 -2.72
N ARG A 16 10.34 -23.09 -2.10
CA ARG A 16 9.06 -22.93 -2.79
C ARG A 16 9.28 -21.87 -3.86
N ALA A 17 8.85 -22.15 -5.09
CA ALA A 17 8.85 -21.16 -6.15
C ALA A 17 8.04 -19.96 -5.68
N VAL A 18 8.67 -18.78 -5.69
CA VAL A 18 8.01 -17.51 -5.39
C VAL A 18 7.56 -16.95 -6.74
N ASN A 19 6.26 -16.74 -6.88
CA ASN A 19 5.69 -16.00 -8.00
C ASN A 19 5.88 -14.51 -7.71
N GLU A 20 6.77 -13.88 -8.46
CA GLU A 20 7.03 -12.44 -8.39
C GLU A 20 6.18 -11.71 -9.41
N ILE A 21 5.32 -10.81 -8.93
CA ILE A 21 4.53 -9.91 -9.75
C ILE A 21 5.32 -8.61 -9.87
N GLN A 22 5.92 -8.41 -11.04
CA GLN A 22 6.58 -7.17 -11.41
C GLN A 22 5.57 -6.13 -11.89
N PHE A 23 5.92 -4.86 -11.73
CA PHE A 23 5.10 -3.73 -12.15
C PHE A 23 6.02 -2.63 -12.65
N ASP A 24 5.96 -2.38 -13.95
CA ASP A 24 6.81 -1.40 -14.65
C ASP A 24 5.99 -0.20 -15.17
N GLY A 25 4.71 -0.12 -14.77
CA GLY A 25 3.78 0.93 -15.16
C GLY A 25 3.93 2.23 -14.36
N PRO A 26 3.15 3.26 -14.69
CA PRO A 26 3.15 4.51 -13.95
C PRO A 26 2.62 4.30 -12.53
N MET A 27 3.42 4.65 -11.51
CA MET A 27 3.05 4.49 -10.11
C MET A 27 2.01 5.54 -9.65
N PHE A 28 2.21 6.79 -10.06
CA PHE A 28 1.41 7.93 -9.63
C PHE A 28 0.32 8.27 -10.64
N ALA A 29 -0.86 8.62 -10.12
CA ALA A 29 -2.03 8.96 -10.93
C ALA A 29 -1.94 10.37 -11.54
N PHE A 30 -1.12 11.25 -10.97
CA PHE A 30 -0.94 12.63 -11.42
C PHE A 30 0.54 13.00 -11.48
N LYS A 31 0.87 13.89 -12.41
CA LYS A 31 2.17 14.55 -12.59
C LYS A 31 2.00 16.06 -12.48
N ASP A 32 3.11 16.79 -12.33
CA ASP A 32 3.12 18.26 -12.27
C ASP A 32 2.46 18.93 -13.48
N THR A 33 2.61 18.32 -14.65
CA THR A 33 2.05 18.83 -15.91
C THR A 33 0.53 18.68 -16.02
N ASP A 34 -0.10 17.91 -15.13
CA ASP A 34 -1.53 17.63 -15.22
C ASP A 34 -2.35 18.82 -14.72
N LYS A 35 -3.41 19.16 -15.46
CA LYS A 35 -4.25 20.32 -15.14
C LYS A 35 -4.90 20.16 -13.77
N GLY A 36 -4.58 21.08 -12.86
CA GLY A 36 -5.10 21.08 -11.48
C GLY A 36 -4.45 20.03 -10.58
N ALA A 37 -3.30 19.47 -10.98
CA ALA A 37 -2.44 18.76 -10.05
C ALA A 37 -1.83 19.75 -9.06
N VAL A 38 -1.78 19.34 -7.79
CA VAL A 38 -1.10 20.06 -6.71
C VAL A 38 -0.27 19.06 -5.92
N LYS A 39 0.85 19.52 -5.38
CA LYS A 39 1.66 18.71 -4.47
C LYS A 39 0.84 18.32 -3.23
N LEU A 40 0.92 17.05 -2.84
CA LEU A 40 0.30 16.56 -1.62
C LEU A 40 1.02 17.13 -0.40
N VAL A 41 2.35 17.15 -0.45
CA VAL A 41 3.29 17.72 0.52
C VAL A 41 4.31 18.55 -0.26
N GLU A 42 4.66 19.73 0.22
CA GLU A 42 5.46 20.72 -0.52
C GLU A 42 6.85 20.19 -0.91
N ASP A 43 7.49 19.46 0.00
CA ASP A 43 8.86 18.93 -0.15
C ASP A 43 8.93 17.59 -0.90
N ARG A 44 7.83 17.14 -1.52
CA ARG A 44 7.77 15.85 -2.22
C ARG A 44 7.11 15.97 -3.58
N ASP A 45 7.62 15.28 -4.58
CA ASP A 45 7.10 15.30 -5.95
C ASP A 45 5.93 14.31 -6.14
N VAL A 46 5.00 14.32 -5.19
CA VAL A 46 3.78 13.50 -5.20
C VAL A 46 2.58 14.40 -5.41
N TYR A 47 1.91 14.20 -6.53
CA TYR A 47 0.82 15.07 -6.98
C TYR A 47 -0.55 14.41 -6.82
N ILE A 48 -1.56 15.25 -6.61
CA ILE A 48 -2.97 14.85 -6.55
C ILE A 48 -3.82 15.96 -7.17
N ASN A 49 -4.95 15.59 -7.78
CA ASN A 49 -5.88 16.61 -8.27
C ASN A 49 -6.43 17.48 -7.12
N GLU A 50 -6.41 18.80 -7.32
CA GLU A 50 -6.81 19.79 -6.32
C GLU A 50 -8.25 19.59 -5.84
N LYS A 51 -9.18 19.27 -6.75
CA LYS A 51 -10.59 19.04 -6.39
C LYS A 51 -10.72 17.79 -5.52
N VAL A 52 -9.95 16.75 -5.82
CA VAL A 52 -9.91 15.50 -5.06
C VAL A 52 -9.33 15.76 -3.66
N LEU A 53 -8.27 16.56 -3.56
CA LEU A 53 -7.69 16.96 -2.28
C LEU A 53 -8.65 17.82 -1.44
N LYS A 54 -9.35 18.77 -2.06
CA LYS A 54 -10.39 19.58 -1.40
C LYS A 54 -11.52 18.69 -0.85
N LYS A 55 -11.97 17.70 -1.64
CA LYS A 55 -12.95 16.71 -1.20
C LYS A 55 -12.44 15.88 -0.03
N ALA A 56 -11.20 15.39 -0.09
CA ALA A 56 -10.59 14.66 1.02
C ALA A 56 -10.59 15.48 2.32
N LYS A 57 -10.24 16.77 2.22
CA LYS A 57 -10.21 17.70 3.37
C LYS A 57 -11.59 17.90 4.00
N SER A 58 -12.68 17.88 3.22
CA SER A 58 -14.04 18.14 3.71
C SER A 58 -14.79 16.87 4.13
N SER A 59 -14.60 15.75 3.43
CA SER A 59 -15.41 14.53 3.62
C SER A 59 -14.79 13.50 4.56
N CYS A 60 -13.47 13.49 4.73
CA CYS A 60 -12.83 12.50 5.59
C CYS A 60 -13.02 12.88 7.07
N CYS A 61 -13.53 11.91 7.84
CA CYS A 61 -13.85 12.09 9.27
C CYS A 61 -12.85 11.41 10.22
N SER A 62 -11.88 10.66 9.69
CA SER A 62 -10.88 9.97 10.49
C SER A 62 -9.55 9.81 9.72
N PRO A 63 -8.42 9.59 10.42
CA PRO A 63 -7.13 9.35 9.78
C PRO A 63 -7.16 8.11 8.87
N SER A 64 -7.90 7.06 9.26
CA SER A 64 -8.06 5.85 8.45
C SER A 64 -8.81 6.15 7.15
N HIS A 65 -9.92 6.91 7.23
CA HIS A 65 -10.69 7.28 6.05
C HIS A 65 -9.86 8.15 5.10
N LEU A 66 -9.12 9.12 5.63
CA LEU A 66 -8.21 9.96 4.87
C LEU A 66 -7.10 9.16 4.19
N THR A 67 -6.43 8.27 4.92
CA THR A 67 -5.37 7.40 4.38
C THR A 67 -5.89 6.57 3.21
N ARG A 68 -7.06 5.94 3.40
CA ARG A 68 -7.69 5.11 2.36
C ARG A 68 -8.06 5.92 1.13
N PHE A 69 -8.59 7.13 1.33
CA PHE A 69 -8.94 8.05 0.25
C PHE A 69 -7.70 8.48 -0.55
N LEU A 70 -6.64 8.91 0.14
CA LEU A 70 -5.40 9.35 -0.50
C LEU A 70 -4.69 8.21 -1.24
N THR A 71 -4.66 7.01 -0.66
CA THR A 71 -4.04 5.83 -1.31
C THR A 71 -4.72 5.54 -2.66
N ARG A 72 -6.05 5.70 -2.73
CA ARG A 72 -6.79 5.52 -3.99
C ARG A 72 -6.54 6.62 -5.01
N ALA A 73 -6.32 7.84 -4.55
CA ALA A 73 -6.19 9.02 -5.41
C ALA A 73 -4.76 9.26 -5.89
N VAL A 74 -3.75 8.88 -5.11
CA VAL A 74 -2.33 9.10 -5.42
C VAL A 74 -1.78 8.04 -6.37
N PHE A 75 -2.16 6.77 -6.16
CA PHE A 75 -1.64 5.66 -6.96
C PHE A 75 -2.60 5.26 -8.09
N THR A 76 -2.04 4.87 -9.23
CA THR A 76 -2.79 4.36 -10.38
C THR A 76 -3.53 3.06 -10.04
N SER A 77 -4.61 2.76 -10.78
CA SER A 77 -5.37 1.52 -10.59
C SER A 77 -4.47 0.28 -10.75
N GLU A 78 -3.60 0.30 -11.75
CA GLU A 78 -2.65 -0.77 -12.05
C GLU A 78 -1.64 -0.96 -10.91
N ALA A 79 -1.03 0.13 -10.42
CA ALA A 79 -0.12 0.07 -9.27
C ALA A 79 -0.82 -0.51 -8.03
N LYS A 80 -2.08 -0.12 -7.77
CA LYS A 80 -2.85 -0.65 -6.64
C LYS A 80 -3.17 -2.14 -6.79
N GLY A 81 -3.36 -2.60 -8.03
CA GLY A 81 -3.62 -3.99 -8.38
C GLY A 81 -2.39 -4.89 -8.33
N SER A 82 -1.21 -4.34 -8.62
CA SER A 82 0.03 -5.11 -8.78
C SER A 82 0.98 -5.01 -7.57
N CYS A 83 1.01 -3.86 -6.88
CA CYS A 83 2.00 -3.58 -5.84
C CYS A 83 1.55 -3.97 -4.41
N SER A 84 2.50 -3.90 -3.49
CA SER A 84 2.30 -4.03 -2.03
C SER A 84 3.02 -2.91 -1.28
N VAL A 85 2.60 -2.61 -0.05
CA VAL A 85 3.25 -1.54 0.75
C VAL A 85 4.70 -1.88 1.11
N SER A 86 5.02 -3.16 1.32
CA SER A 86 6.33 -3.59 1.84
C SER A 86 7.22 -4.31 0.83
N GLY A 87 6.68 -4.79 -0.28
CA GLY A 87 7.40 -5.68 -1.21
C GLY A 87 7.67 -7.07 -0.63
N LYS A 88 7.15 -7.39 0.56
CA LYS A 88 7.43 -8.66 1.25
C LYS A 88 6.29 -9.65 1.05
N PRO A 89 6.60 -10.95 0.94
CA PRO A 89 5.56 -11.97 0.88
C PRO A 89 4.76 -11.97 2.18
N SER A 90 3.45 -12.22 2.05
CA SER A 90 2.59 -12.37 3.22
C SER A 90 2.92 -13.67 3.97
N LEU A 91 2.89 -13.60 5.29
CA LEU A 91 2.98 -14.78 6.16
C LEU A 91 1.59 -15.07 6.71
N VAL A 92 0.93 -16.11 6.19
CA VAL A 92 -0.38 -16.53 6.66
C VAL A 92 -0.22 -17.85 7.40
N LYS A 93 -0.56 -17.87 8.69
CA LYS A 93 -0.44 -19.06 9.57
C LYS A 93 0.98 -19.68 9.53
N GLY A 94 2.01 -18.84 9.48
CA GLY A 94 3.42 -19.29 9.42
C GLY A 94 3.84 -19.85 8.06
N GLN A 95 2.98 -19.82 7.05
CA GLN A 95 3.32 -20.19 5.69
C GLN A 95 3.56 -18.93 4.84
N VAL A 96 4.69 -18.93 4.13
CA VAL A 96 4.99 -17.92 3.10
C VAL A 96 3.99 -18.11 1.97
N VAL A 97 3.15 -17.10 1.75
CA VAL A 97 2.38 -16.99 0.51
C VAL A 97 3.39 -16.76 -0.60
N ALA A 98 3.35 -17.60 -1.63
CA ALA A 98 4.35 -17.60 -2.70
C ALA A 98 4.34 -16.32 -3.56
N GLU A 99 3.41 -15.41 -3.33
CA GLU A 99 3.21 -14.21 -4.14
C GLU A 99 3.98 -13.03 -3.54
N VAL A 100 5.05 -12.63 -4.21
CA VAL A 100 5.79 -11.38 -3.93
C VAL A 100 5.35 -10.35 -4.96
N ARG A 101 5.11 -9.13 -4.50
CA ARG A 101 4.60 -8.03 -5.32
C ARG A 101 5.54 -6.86 -5.24
N THR A 102 5.72 -6.16 -6.35
CA THR A 102 6.48 -4.90 -6.38
C THR A 102 6.10 -3.99 -5.23
N LYS A 103 7.09 -3.36 -4.62
CA LYS A 103 6.87 -2.40 -3.54
C LYS A 103 6.29 -1.11 -4.13
N LEU A 104 5.30 -0.52 -3.46
CA LEU A 104 4.88 0.84 -3.77
C LEU A 104 6.05 1.82 -3.64
N ASP A 105 6.03 2.85 -4.47
CA ASP A 105 7.02 3.91 -4.41
C ASP A 105 7.04 4.55 -3.02
N GLN A 106 8.26 4.68 -2.48
CA GLN A 106 8.49 5.13 -1.12
C GLN A 106 8.09 6.59 -0.93
N GLU A 107 8.28 7.45 -1.93
CA GLU A 107 7.91 8.86 -1.86
C GLU A 107 6.40 9.03 -1.71
N GLY A 108 5.63 8.25 -2.47
CA GLY A 108 4.17 8.21 -2.36
C GLY A 108 3.69 7.78 -0.97
N VAL A 109 4.32 6.74 -0.41
CA VAL A 109 3.99 6.25 0.93
C VAL A 109 4.29 7.31 1.99
N GLU A 110 5.45 7.95 1.90
CA GLU A 110 5.86 8.98 2.85
C GLU A 110 5.05 10.27 2.74
N ALA A 111 4.71 10.71 1.52
CA ALA A 111 3.84 11.87 1.33
C ALA A 111 2.46 11.65 1.98
N ILE A 112 1.89 10.44 1.87
CA ILE A 112 0.63 10.10 2.54
C ILE A 112 0.80 10.07 4.06
N LEU A 113 1.89 9.49 4.57
CA LEU A 113 2.19 9.44 6.01
C LEU A 113 2.21 10.85 6.61
N GLU A 114 3.04 11.71 6.04
CA GLU A 114 3.26 13.09 6.48
C GLU A 114 1.98 13.93 6.38
N TYR A 115 1.25 13.81 5.27
CA TYR A 115 -0.01 14.52 5.09
C TYR A 115 -1.07 14.09 6.11
N VAL A 116 -1.21 12.78 6.35
CA VAL A 116 -2.18 12.24 7.31
C VAL A 116 -1.83 12.66 8.72
N GLU A 117 -0.55 12.62 9.09
CA GLU A 117 -0.05 13.09 10.39
C GLU A 117 -0.39 14.57 10.61
N HIS A 118 0.06 15.45 9.71
CA HIS A 118 -0.19 16.88 9.80
C HIS A 118 -1.70 17.21 9.83
N ARG A 119 -2.49 16.56 8.97
CA ARG A 119 -3.95 16.79 8.93
C ARG A 119 -4.64 16.27 10.19
N SER A 120 -4.21 15.15 10.75
CA SER A 120 -4.76 14.58 11.98
C SER A 120 -4.53 15.53 13.15
N SER A 121 -3.32 16.05 13.29
CA SER A 121 -2.97 17.07 14.29
C SER A 121 -3.84 18.32 14.14
N LYS A 122 -3.98 18.84 12.91
CA LYS A 122 -4.80 20.05 12.64
C LYS A 122 -6.30 19.84 12.90
N LYS A 123 -6.82 18.63 12.74
CA LYS A 123 -8.24 18.29 12.98
C LYS A 123 -8.51 17.86 14.43
N GLY A 124 -7.48 17.72 15.27
CA GLY A 124 -7.62 17.17 16.61
C GLY A 124 -7.92 15.66 16.64
N TRP A 125 -7.62 14.94 15.56
CA TRP A 125 -7.72 13.49 15.54
C TRP A 125 -6.52 12.88 16.25
N ARG A 126 -6.71 11.69 16.85
CA ARG A 126 -5.58 10.90 17.34
C ARG A 126 -4.66 10.57 16.17
N VAL A 127 -3.41 11.04 16.24
CA VAL A 127 -2.39 10.78 15.22
C VAL A 127 -2.07 9.28 15.22
N PRO A 128 -2.32 8.57 14.10
CA PRO A 128 -2.00 7.16 14.00
C PRO A 128 -0.48 6.97 13.85
N THR A 129 0.02 5.82 14.29
CA THR A 129 1.42 5.46 14.04
C THR A 129 1.65 5.21 12.54
N ALA A 130 2.89 5.39 12.07
CA ALA A 130 3.24 5.08 10.68
C ALA A 130 2.89 3.63 10.29
N SER A 131 3.00 2.69 11.22
CA SER A 131 2.58 1.29 11.01
C SER A 131 1.07 1.17 10.78
N ALA A 132 0.25 1.90 11.55
CA ALA A 132 -1.20 1.91 11.38
C ALA A 132 -1.62 2.50 10.02
N ILE A 133 -0.99 3.60 9.60
CA ILE A 133 -1.23 4.20 8.27
C ILE A 133 -0.86 3.19 7.17
N LYS A 134 0.32 2.58 7.24
CA LYS A 134 0.76 1.54 6.28
C LYS A 134 -0.21 0.35 6.24
N GLN A 135 -0.79 -0.03 7.37
CA GLN A 135 -1.81 -1.08 7.41
C GLN A 135 -3.10 -0.64 6.70
N TYR A 136 -3.54 0.61 6.87
CA TYR A 136 -4.71 1.12 6.14
C TYR A 136 -4.46 1.15 4.62
N MET A 137 -3.25 1.53 4.19
CA MET A 137 -2.83 1.46 2.79
C MET A 137 -2.88 0.01 2.27
N ALA A 138 -2.30 -0.94 3.02
CA ALA A 138 -2.29 -2.35 2.65
C ALA A 138 -3.71 -2.91 2.49
N ASN A 139 -4.63 -2.53 3.38
CA ASN A 139 -6.04 -2.92 3.28
C ASN A 139 -6.69 -2.38 1.98
N VAL A 140 -6.38 -1.14 1.57
CA VAL A 140 -6.86 -0.61 0.28
C VAL A 140 -6.31 -1.44 -0.88
N LEU A 141 -5.03 -1.76 -0.90
CA LEU A 141 -4.45 -2.57 -1.97
C LEU A 141 -5.09 -3.97 -2.05
N CYS A 142 -5.40 -4.58 -0.90
CA CYS A 142 -6.16 -5.84 -0.88
C CYS A 142 -7.56 -5.68 -1.49
N GLU A 143 -8.28 -4.61 -1.15
CA GLU A 143 -9.61 -4.32 -1.68
C GLU A 143 -9.60 -4.06 -3.19
N GLU A 144 -8.66 -3.25 -3.69
CA GLU A 144 -8.56 -2.96 -5.12
C GLU A 144 -8.22 -4.23 -5.92
N ARG A 145 -7.35 -5.10 -5.39
CA ARG A 145 -7.08 -6.42 -5.99
C ARG A 145 -8.30 -7.34 -6.02
N ALA A 146 -9.09 -7.34 -4.95
CA ALA A 146 -10.32 -8.12 -4.92
C ALA A 146 -11.31 -7.64 -5.99
N LYS A 147 -11.43 -6.33 -6.19
CA LYS A 147 -12.30 -5.76 -7.24
C LYS A 147 -11.86 -6.14 -8.65
N LEU A 148 -10.55 -6.10 -8.93
CA LEU A 148 -10.04 -6.46 -10.25
C LEU A 148 -10.33 -7.92 -10.61
N ARG A 149 -10.17 -8.84 -9.66
CA ARG A 149 -10.51 -10.26 -9.86
C ARG A 149 -11.99 -10.48 -10.21
N LEU A 150 -12.88 -9.76 -9.52
CA LEU A 150 -14.32 -9.85 -9.79
C LEU A 150 -14.69 -9.26 -11.16
N ALA A 151 -13.98 -8.23 -11.61
CA ALA A 151 -14.21 -7.64 -12.93
C ALA A 151 -13.84 -8.60 -14.06
N ASP A 152 -12.71 -9.31 -13.93
CA ASP A 152 -12.27 -10.31 -14.91
C ASP A 152 -13.27 -11.46 -15.03
N GLU A 153 -13.81 -11.96 -13.91
CA GLU A 153 -14.81 -13.03 -13.89
C GLU A 153 -16.14 -12.61 -14.54
N SER A 154 -16.54 -11.34 -14.41
CA SER A 154 -17.77 -10.82 -15.02
C SER A 154 -17.69 -10.57 -16.53
N SER A 155 -16.49 -10.63 -17.11
CA SER A 155 -16.25 -10.41 -18.54
C SER A 155 -16.15 -11.70 -19.37
N ALA A 156 -16.30 -12.85 -18.72
CA ALA A 156 -16.17 -14.18 -19.31
C ALA A 156 -17.51 -14.86 -19.63
N ASP A 157 -18.64 -14.18 -19.42
CA ASP A 157 -20.01 -14.57 -19.82
C ASP A 157 -20.47 -13.76 -21.05
#